data_AF-A0A7S3ZD40-F1
#
_entry.id   AF-A0A7S3ZD40-F1
#
_cell.length_a   1.000
_cell.length_b   1.000
_cell.length_c   1.000
_cell.angle_alpha   90.00
_cell.angle_beta   90.00
_cell.angle_gamma   90.00
#
_symmetry.space_group_name_H-M   'P 1'
#
loop_
_entity.id
_entity.type
_entity.pdbx_description
1 polymer ?
#
loop_
_entity_poly.entity_id
_entity_poly.type
_entity_poly.pdbx_seq_one_letter_code
_entity_poly.pdbx_strand_id
1 'polypeptide(L)'
;MSNYANEKKSPFTVTTDPRLDFRIRNDPSLKEIMDEEKTKKAQAELPTGKSLKDIVLRLKAMEELCAKSGVVRAGKGWESMEGVERKTVKIGGMDKNIVEADVYTPSSGDISGTVVFFHGGGFCMYTKASPVYVRAAKEICRVGLRVVVPDFRSSYEHPFPAQLHDCYSALLWAADKFGPVVLFGDSAGGTLICAAALFAKRRGELSAIKGVWALDAAIYGCFPDERFPSIQYYEGGYGLTIQGAQELCQIYSGRVNENSNPLAWPGQAAAEELKGLPPHMIHVNEADMLRDENKEYYRKLIAAGVNARYMMVGGTTHDADLFYGLVPELTVSLAYNLKVFAQTPAQDISRT
;
A
#
# COMPACT_ATOMS: atom_id res chain seq x y z
N MET A 1 -4.09 -16.13 -28.09
CA MET A 1 -2.95 -15.25 -27.76
C MET A 1 -3.14 -13.97 -28.55
N SER A 2 -3.82 -12.98 -27.99
CA SER A 2 -4.24 -11.77 -28.74
C SER A 2 -3.22 -10.64 -28.62
N ASN A 3 -2.89 -10.07 -29.78
CA ASN A 3 -2.41 -8.74 -30.20
C ASN A 3 -2.12 -7.57 -29.21
N TYR A 4 -1.97 -7.76 -27.89
CA TYR A 4 -1.75 -6.67 -26.93
C TYR A 4 -0.33 -6.10 -26.89
N ALA A 5 0.61 -6.63 -27.69
CA ALA A 5 2.03 -6.25 -27.62
C ALA A 5 2.34 -4.85 -28.20
N ASN A 6 1.39 -4.20 -28.90
CA ASN A 6 1.64 -2.93 -29.62
C ASN A 6 0.83 -1.72 -29.10
N GLU A 7 -0.06 -1.90 -28.13
CA GLU A 7 -0.87 -0.79 -27.61
C GLU A 7 -0.18 -0.13 -26.40
N LYS A 8 0.20 1.14 -26.54
CA LYS A 8 0.81 1.92 -25.44
C LYS A 8 -0.17 2.26 -24.32
N LYS A 9 -1.48 2.13 -24.56
CA LYS A 9 -2.56 2.45 -23.63
C LYS A 9 -3.70 1.46 -23.80
N SER A 10 -4.35 1.06 -22.71
CA SER A 10 -5.53 0.20 -22.75
C SER A 10 -6.66 0.86 -23.55
N PRO A 11 -7.37 0.10 -24.41
CA PRO A 11 -8.57 0.58 -25.09
C PRO A 11 -9.80 0.60 -24.16
N PHE A 12 -9.65 0.12 -22.92
CA PHE A 12 -10.71 0.06 -21.91
C PHE A 12 -10.42 0.99 -20.72
N THR A 13 -11.43 1.14 -19.90
CA THR A 13 -11.40 1.79 -18.58
C THR A 13 -11.89 0.81 -17.52
N VAL A 14 -11.76 1.17 -16.24
CA VAL A 14 -12.26 0.38 -15.11
C VAL A 14 -13.74 -0.01 -15.24
N THR A 15 -14.59 0.77 -15.91
CA THR A 15 -16.01 0.44 -16.10
C THR A 15 -16.29 -0.39 -17.35
N THR A 16 -15.37 -0.43 -18.32
CA THR A 16 -15.59 -1.05 -19.64
C THR A 16 -14.74 -2.28 -19.90
N ASP A 17 -13.69 -2.52 -19.12
CA ASP A 17 -12.77 -3.64 -19.32
C ASP A 17 -13.43 -4.99 -18.96
N PRO A 18 -13.73 -5.87 -19.93
CA PRO A 18 -14.47 -7.10 -19.66
C PRO A 18 -13.71 -8.10 -18.77
N ARG A 19 -12.41 -7.89 -18.53
CA ARG A 19 -11.57 -8.73 -17.67
C ARG A 19 -11.83 -8.49 -16.18
N LEU A 20 -12.30 -7.30 -15.82
CA LEU A 20 -12.47 -6.90 -14.42
C LEU A 20 -13.71 -7.52 -13.78
N ASP A 21 -13.60 -7.82 -12.48
CA ASP A 21 -14.72 -8.24 -11.65
C ASP A 21 -15.89 -7.27 -11.81
N PHE A 22 -17.06 -7.80 -12.11
CA PHE A 22 -18.23 -6.96 -12.41
C PHE A 22 -18.61 -6.03 -11.25
N ARG A 23 -18.27 -6.36 -10.00
CA ARG A 23 -18.54 -5.51 -8.83
C ARG A 23 -17.59 -4.34 -8.74
N ILE A 24 -16.32 -4.53 -9.12
CA ILE A 24 -15.35 -3.44 -9.27
C ILE A 24 -15.77 -2.51 -10.41
N ARG A 25 -16.15 -3.08 -11.56
CA ARG A 25 -16.66 -2.28 -12.70
C ARG A 25 -17.90 -1.48 -12.38
N ASN A 26 -18.73 -1.98 -11.47
CA ASN A 26 -19.97 -1.35 -11.04
C ASN A 26 -19.84 -0.62 -9.69
N ASP A 27 -18.62 -0.33 -9.22
CA ASP A 27 -18.39 0.45 -8.01
C ASP A 27 -19.19 1.76 -8.10
N PRO A 28 -20.18 1.98 -7.22
CA PRO A 28 -21.03 3.16 -7.30
C PRO A 28 -20.25 4.45 -7.07
N SER A 29 -19.10 4.39 -6.38
CA SER A 29 -18.24 5.56 -6.18
C SER A 29 -17.49 5.97 -7.46
N LEU A 30 -17.25 5.03 -8.39
CA LEU A 30 -16.65 5.35 -9.69
C LEU A 30 -17.59 6.14 -10.60
N LYS A 31 -18.92 6.02 -10.42
CA LYS A 31 -19.88 6.79 -11.23
C LYS A 31 -19.77 8.30 -11.03
N GLU A 32 -19.41 8.75 -9.82
CA GLU A 32 -19.20 10.18 -9.53
C GLU A 32 -17.85 10.67 -10.07
N ILE A 33 -16.80 9.82 -9.99
CA ILE A 33 -15.44 10.13 -10.46
C ILE A 33 -15.34 10.10 -12.00
N MET A 34 -16.11 9.23 -12.65
CA MET A 34 -16.13 9.08 -14.11
C MET A 34 -17.22 9.93 -14.80
N ASP A 35 -17.99 10.71 -14.05
CA ASP A 35 -18.88 11.73 -14.61
C ASP A 35 -18.03 12.84 -15.24
N GLU A 36 -17.79 12.74 -16.56
CA GLU A 36 -16.86 13.62 -17.26
C GLU A 36 -17.16 15.11 -17.09
N GLU A 37 -18.44 15.50 -17.02
CA GLU A 37 -18.81 16.91 -16.84
C GLU A 37 -18.49 17.39 -15.43
N LYS A 38 -18.82 16.61 -14.41
CA LYS A 38 -18.49 16.95 -13.02
C LYS A 38 -17.00 16.94 -12.77
N THR A 39 -16.29 15.96 -13.31
CA THR A 39 -14.84 15.84 -13.16
C THR A 39 -14.12 16.97 -13.88
N LYS A 40 -14.53 17.33 -15.12
CA LYS A 40 -13.98 18.50 -15.82
C LYS A 40 -14.25 19.80 -15.06
N LYS A 41 -15.45 19.96 -14.50
CA LYS A 41 -15.80 21.14 -13.70
C LYS A 41 -14.98 21.24 -12.41
N ALA A 42 -14.88 20.15 -11.65
CA ALA A 42 -14.07 20.09 -10.43
C ALA A 42 -12.58 20.32 -10.73
N GLN A 43 -12.06 19.79 -11.83
CA GLN A 43 -10.67 20.02 -12.26
C GLN A 43 -10.42 21.47 -12.71
N ALA A 44 -11.40 22.12 -13.33
CA ALA A 44 -11.28 23.53 -13.74
C ALA A 44 -11.23 24.51 -12.55
N GLU A 45 -11.78 24.12 -11.40
CA GLU A 45 -11.72 24.89 -10.15
C GLU A 45 -10.37 24.74 -9.42
N LEU A 46 -9.56 23.73 -9.78
CA LEU A 46 -8.26 23.48 -9.18
C LEU A 46 -7.15 24.27 -9.87
N PRO A 47 -6.12 24.72 -9.13
CA PRO A 47 -4.99 25.41 -9.74
C PRO A 47 -4.25 24.49 -10.70
N THR A 48 -3.78 25.03 -11.82
CA THR A 48 -2.98 24.32 -12.84
C THR A 48 -1.46 24.56 -12.67
N GLY A 49 -1.09 25.41 -11.72
CA GLY A 49 0.31 25.74 -11.43
C GLY A 49 1.11 24.54 -10.92
N LYS A 50 2.43 24.61 -11.08
CA LYS A 50 3.39 23.57 -10.65
C LYS A 50 4.00 23.85 -9.28
N SER A 51 3.53 24.87 -8.57
CA SER A 51 4.05 25.16 -7.22
C SER A 51 3.64 24.03 -6.26
N LEU A 52 4.42 23.80 -5.21
CA LEU A 52 4.06 22.83 -4.16
C LEU A 52 2.68 23.13 -3.56
N LYS A 53 2.34 24.41 -3.41
CA LYS A 53 1.01 24.83 -2.93
C LYS A 53 -0.11 24.36 -3.86
N ASP A 54 0.07 24.51 -5.17
CA ASP A 54 -0.94 24.09 -6.15
C ASP A 54 -1.08 22.56 -6.17
N ILE A 55 0.03 21.84 -6.08
CA ILE A 55 0.06 20.37 -5.97
C ILE A 55 -0.71 19.91 -4.74
N VAL A 56 -0.42 20.48 -3.56
CA VAL A 56 -1.12 20.13 -2.31
C VAL A 56 -2.63 20.38 -2.43
N LEU A 57 -3.04 21.47 -3.08
CA LEU A 57 -4.48 21.75 -3.30
C LEU A 57 -5.14 20.68 -4.18
N ARG A 58 -4.50 20.24 -5.26
CA ARG A 58 -5.01 19.16 -6.11
C ARG A 58 -5.08 17.82 -5.37
N LEU A 59 -4.05 17.48 -4.60
CA LEU A 59 -4.01 16.24 -3.83
C LEU A 59 -5.06 16.22 -2.71
N LYS A 60 -5.29 17.34 -2.02
CA LYS A 60 -6.38 17.43 -1.02
C LYS A 60 -7.77 17.24 -1.63
N ALA A 61 -8.00 17.79 -2.82
CA ALA A 61 -9.26 17.54 -3.53
C ALA A 61 -9.41 16.06 -3.93
N MET A 62 -8.32 15.40 -4.35
CA MET A 62 -8.31 13.96 -4.59
C MET A 62 -8.59 13.17 -3.30
N GLU A 63 -8.01 13.57 -2.17
CA GLU A 63 -8.23 12.94 -0.88
C GLU A 63 -9.72 12.97 -0.44
N GLU A 64 -10.42 14.08 -0.68
CA GLU A 64 -11.86 14.18 -0.39
C GLU A 64 -12.69 13.19 -1.21
N LEU A 65 -12.36 13.00 -2.50
CA LEU A 65 -13.00 11.98 -3.36
C LEU A 65 -12.68 10.56 -2.88
N CYS A 66 -11.42 10.33 -2.51
CA CYS A 66 -10.92 9.10 -1.92
C CYS A 66 -11.60 8.76 -0.58
N ALA A 67 -11.94 9.76 0.25
CA ALA A 67 -12.63 9.55 1.51
C ALA A 67 -14.08 9.06 1.30
N LYS A 68 -14.80 9.64 0.32
CA LYS A 68 -16.16 9.20 -0.05
C LYS A 68 -16.18 7.76 -0.56
N SER A 69 -15.29 7.44 -1.50
CA SER A 69 -15.15 6.08 -2.05
C SER A 69 -14.68 5.08 -0.98
N GLY A 70 -13.82 5.50 -0.04
CA GLY A 70 -13.36 4.69 1.08
C GLY A 70 -14.50 4.14 1.96
N VAL A 71 -15.57 4.91 2.18
CA VAL A 71 -16.76 4.42 2.92
C VAL A 71 -17.48 3.31 2.14
N VAL A 72 -17.66 3.48 0.83
CA VAL A 72 -18.27 2.46 -0.04
C VAL A 72 -17.44 1.19 -0.02
N ARG A 73 -16.12 1.33 -0.19
CA ARG A 73 -15.15 0.22 -0.25
C ARG A 73 -14.98 -0.48 1.10
N ALA A 74 -15.18 0.19 2.23
CA ALA A 74 -15.20 -0.44 3.54
C ALA A 74 -16.43 -1.34 3.77
N GLY A 75 -17.53 -1.07 3.05
CA GLY A 75 -18.80 -1.76 3.22
C GLY A 75 -19.54 -1.37 4.50
N LYS A 76 -20.79 -1.84 4.62
CA LYS A 76 -21.64 -1.54 5.79
C LYS A 76 -21.04 -2.13 7.08
N GLY A 77 -21.20 -1.40 8.19
CA GLY A 77 -20.77 -1.85 9.51
C GLY A 77 -19.25 -1.95 9.65
N TRP A 78 -18.50 -1.07 8.99
CA TRP A 78 -17.04 -1.02 9.13
C TRP A 78 -16.63 -0.40 10.48
N GLU A 79 -17.51 0.38 11.11
CA GLU A 79 -17.26 1.12 12.36
C GLU A 79 -17.15 0.20 13.58
N SER A 80 -17.94 -0.86 13.63
CA SER A 80 -17.96 -1.84 14.71
C SER A 80 -17.97 -3.26 14.15
N MET A 81 -17.21 -4.15 14.78
CA MET A 81 -17.13 -5.54 14.38
C MET A 81 -16.94 -6.40 15.61
N GLU A 82 -17.81 -7.38 15.79
CA GLU A 82 -17.71 -8.33 16.91
C GLU A 82 -16.39 -9.11 16.84
N GLY A 83 -15.86 -9.46 18.01
CA GLY A 83 -14.63 -10.25 18.13
C GLY A 83 -13.32 -9.48 17.96
N VAL A 84 -13.37 -8.13 17.85
CA VAL A 84 -12.18 -7.28 17.75
C VAL A 84 -12.22 -6.15 18.79
N GLU A 85 -11.21 -6.11 19.64
CA GLU A 85 -10.95 -4.98 20.55
C GLU A 85 -9.98 -3.98 19.89
N ARG A 86 -10.23 -2.68 20.04
CA ARG A 86 -9.36 -1.60 19.54
C ARG A 86 -8.90 -0.72 20.70
N LYS A 87 -7.59 -0.49 20.79
CA LYS A 87 -6.99 0.46 21.73
C LYS A 87 -5.99 1.37 21.04
N THR A 88 -6.12 2.68 21.24
CA THR A 88 -5.11 3.65 20.79
C THR A 88 -3.95 3.73 21.79
N VAL A 89 -2.73 3.74 21.28
CA VAL A 89 -1.49 3.88 22.04
C VAL A 89 -0.67 5.06 21.51
N LYS A 90 0.22 5.59 22.35
CA LYS A 90 1.18 6.63 22.00
C LYS A 90 2.58 6.03 22.04
N ILE A 91 3.31 6.17 20.94
CA ILE A 91 4.64 5.61 20.74
C ILE A 91 5.62 6.78 20.63
N GLY A 92 6.77 6.68 21.31
CA GLY A 92 7.84 7.66 21.13
C GLY A 92 8.45 7.50 19.74
N GLY A 93 8.34 8.53 18.90
CA GLY A 93 8.93 8.56 17.57
C GLY A 93 10.42 8.92 17.63
N MET A 94 11.19 8.40 16.67
CA MET A 94 12.63 8.66 16.61
C MET A 94 13.00 10.13 16.39
N ASP A 95 12.10 10.95 15.84
CA ASP A 95 12.28 12.40 15.69
C ASP A 95 11.83 13.19 16.94
N LYS A 96 11.69 12.50 18.09
CA LYS A 96 11.17 13.04 19.36
C LYS A 96 9.71 13.52 19.25
N ASN A 97 8.98 13.03 18.26
CA ASN A 97 7.53 13.19 18.13
C ASN A 97 6.78 12.06 18.84
N ILE A 98 5.46 12.14 18.84
CA ILE A 98 4.58 11.04 19.25
C ILE A 98 3.92 10.47 17.99
N VAL A 99 3.97 9.14 17.84
CA VAL A 99 3.22 8.40 16.83
C VAL A 99 2.05 7.76 17.53
N GLU A 100 0.82 8.14 17.18
CA GLU A 100 -0.35 7.40 17.64
C GLU A 100 -0.52 6.14 16.80
N ALA A 101 -0.95 5.05 17.43
CA ALA A 101 -1.27 3.82 16.72
C ALA A 101 -2.51 3.17 17.30
N ASP A 102 -3.31 2.51 16.47
CA ASP A 102 -4.39 1.67 16.92
C ASP A 102 -3.94 0.21 16.95
N VAL A 103 -4.17 -0.45 18.08
CA VAL A 103 -3.92 -1.87 18.27
C VAL A 103 -5.26 -2.59 18.25
N TYR A 104 -5.47 -3.40 17.22
CA TYR A 104 -6.59 -4.32 17.08
C TYR A 104 -6.18 -5.69 17.62
N THR A 105 -6.97 -6.24 18.55
CA THR A 105 -6.70 -7.52 19.21
C THR A 105 -7.94 -8.42 19.10
N PRO A 106 -7.80 -9.71 18.77
CA PRO A 106 -8.92 -10.65 18.83
C PRO A 106 -9.48 -10.71 20.25
N SER A 107 -10.81 -10.58 20.42
CA SER A 107 -11.45 -10.61 21.74
C SER A 107 -11.43 -11.99 22.41
N SER A 108 -11.10 -13.05 21.65
CA SER A 108 -11.03 -14.42 22.14
C SER A 108 -10.09 -15.25 21.27
N GLY A 109 -9.59 -16.36 21.82
CA GLY A 109 -8.67 -17.28 21.16
C GLY A 109 -7.20 -16.84 21.18
N ASP A 110 -6.33 -17.70 20.67
CA ASP A 110 -4.89 -17.46 20.66
C ASP A 110 -4.47 -16.50 19.55
N ILE A 111 -3.58 -15.57 19.89
CA ILE A 111 -3.02 -14.61 18.95
C ILE A 111 -1.87 -15.27 18.19
N SER A 112 -2.08 -15.49 16.90
CA SER A 112 -1.19 -16.26 16.01
C SER A 112 0.02 -15.47 15.51
N GLY A 113 0.05 -14.16 15.75
CA GLY A 113 1.12 -13.26 15.32
C GLY A 113 0.71 -11.79 15.41
N THR A 114 1.67 -10.89 15.16
CA THR A 114 1.43 -9.45 15.11
C THR A 114 1.77 -8.92 13.72
N VAL A 115 0.84 -8.17 13.13
CA VAL A 115 1.00 -7.42 11.88
C VAL A 115 1.12 -5.95 12.21
N VAL A 116 2.10 -5.26 11.64
CA VAL A 116 2.12 -3.80 11.60
C VAL A 116 1.69 -3.39 10.19
N PHE A 117 0.55 -2.71 10.11
CA PHE A 117 -0.11 -2.35 8.86
C PHE A 117 0.09 -0.87 8.56
N PHE A 118 0.89 -0.56 7.53
CA PHE A 118 1.03 0.80 7.01
C PHE A 118 0.04 1.00 5.86
N HIS A 119 -0.79 2.03 5.96
CA HIS A 119 -1.80 2.34 4.96
C HIS A 119 -1.22 2.99 3.69
N GLY A 120 -1.93 2.83 2.57
CA GLY A 120 -1.68 3.56 1.33
C GLY A 120 -2.06 5.05 1.38
N GLY A 121 -2.40 5.64 0.24
CA GLY A 121 -2.74 7.08 0.16
C GLY A 121 -1.59 8.00 -0.22
N GLY A 122 -0.58 7.49 -0.94
CA GLY A 122 0.46 8.35 -1.51
C GLY A 122 1.28 9.12 -0.48
N PHE A 123 1.51 8.55 0.72
CA PHE A 123 2.30 9.14 1.80
C PHE A 123 1.69 10.39 2.47
N CYS A 124 0.59 10.92 1.96
CA CYS A 124 -0.02 12.16 2.43
C CYS A 124 -1.50 12.08 2.75
N MET A 125 -2.22 11.12 2.18
CA MET A 125 -3.66 10.93 2.35
C MET A 125 -3.95 9.82 3.34
N TYR A 126 -5.18 9.85 3.85
CA TYR A 126 -5.70 8.88 4.81
C TYR A 126 -4.99 8.92 6.16
N THR A 127 -5.57 8.15 7.08
CA THR A 127 -5.13 8.00 8.48
C THR A 127 -5.48 6.60 8.94
N LYS A 128 -4.99 6.21 10.12
CA LYS A 128 -5.40 4.95 10.79
C LYS A 128 -6.92 4.83 11.02
N ALA A 129 -7.66 5.94 10.96
CA ALA A 129 -9.12 6.00 11.15
C ALA A 129 -9.92 5.93 9.84
N SER A 130 -9.26 5.88 8.67
CA SER A 130 -9.96 5.85 7.38
C SER A 130 -10.73 4.53 7.21
N PRO A 131 -11.99 4.56 6.69
CA PRO A 131 -12.90 3.42 6.72
C PRO A 131 -12.35 2.12 6.13
N VAL A 132 -11.70 2.20 4.97
CA VAL A 132 -11.15 1.04 4.25
C VAL A 132 -10.07 0.33 5.07
N TYR A 133 -9.19 1.08 5.74
CA TYR A 133 -8.12 0.53 6.57
C TYR A 133 -8.63 0.02 7.91
N VAL A 134 -9.63 0.70 8.52
CA VAL A 134 -10.30 0.19 9.71
C VAL A 134 -10.98 -1.15 9.40
N ARG A 135 -11.64 -1.28 8.25
CA ARG A 135 -12.24 -2.55 7.82
C ARG A 135 -11.18 -3.63 7.64
N ALA A 136 -10.14 -3.35 6.84
CA ALA A 136 -9.08 -4.31 6.56
C ALA A 136 -8.35 -4.77 7.84
N ALA A 137 -8.01 -3.84 8.74
CA ALA A 137 -7.38 -4.18 10.02
C ALA A 137 -8.24 -5.10 10.88
N LYS A 138 -9.57 -4.90 10.88
CA LYS A 138 -10.50 -5.78 11.61
C LYS A 138 -10.63 -7.16 10.96
N GLU A 139 -10.68 -7.26 9.64
CA GLU A 139 -10.71 -8.57 8.94
C GLU A 139 -9.42 -9.36 9.17
N ILE A 140 -8.26 -8.70 9.10
CA ILE A 140 -6.97 -9.30 9.46
C ILE A 140 -6.98 -9.73 10.94
N CYS A 141 -7.55 -8.91 11.82
CA CYS A 141 -7.65 -9.25 13.24
C CYS A 141 -8.51 -10.50 13.48
N ARG A 142 -9.65 -10.62 12.79
CA ARG A 142 -10.60 -11.73 12.96
C ARG A 142 -10.07 -13.10 12.63
N VAL A 143 -9.04 -13.20 11.78
CA VAL A 143 -8.39 -14.50 11.53
C VAL A 143 -7.42 -14.90 12.66
N GLY A 144 -7.28 -14.09 13.71
CA GLY A 144 -6.47 -14.39 14.90
C GLY A 144 -5.12 -13.68 14.93
N LEU A 145 -4.96 -12.58 14.20
CA LEU A 145 -3.75 -11.74 14.22
C LEU A 145 -3.98 -10.51 15.08
N ARG A 146 -2.94 -10.04 15.78
CA ARG A 146 -2.92 -8.68 16.32
C ARG A 146 -2.52 -7.72 15.20
N VAL A 147 -3.18 -6.56 15.08
CA VAL A 147 -2.85 -5.57 14.05
C VAL A 147 -2.53 -4.23 14.70
N VAL A 148 -1.37 -3.65 14.36
CA VAL A 148 -0.96 -2.31 14.79
C VAL A 148 -0.97 -1.39 13.57
N VAL A 149 -1.80 -0.35 13.60
CA VAL A 149 -1.94 0.63 12.51
C VAL A 149 -1.45 2.00 13.03
N PRO A 150 -0.22 2.43 12.69
CA PRO A 150 0.27 3.75 13.06
C PRO A 150 -0.36 4.86 12.21
N ASP A 151 -0.53 6.03 12.83
CA ASP A 151 -0.82 7.31 12.17
C ASP A 151 0.52 8.02 11.92
N PHE A 152 1.13 7.75 10.77
CA PHE A 152 2.38 8.41 10.39
C PHE A 152 2.12 9.82 9.84
N ARG A 153 3.08 10.72 9.99
CA ARG A 153 2.96 12.12 9.51
C ARG A 153 2.73 12.21 8.01
N SER A 154 1.81 13.07 7.58
CA SER A 154 1.52 13.31 6.16
C SER A 154 2.64 14.08 5.44
N SER A 155 2.93 13.70 4.20
CA SER A 155 3.88 14.42 3.33
C SER A 155 3.43 15.81 2.91
N TYR A 156 2.18 16.22 3.19
CA TYR A 156 1.77 17.61 3.00
C TYR A 156 2.59 18.58 3.85
N GLU A 157 2.96 18.15 5.06
CA GLU A 157 3.64 18.99 6.06
C GLU A 157 5.04 18.47 6.39
N HIS A 158 5.24 17.15 6.23
CA HIS A 158 6.45 16.47 6.64
C HIS A 158 6.94 15.58 5.50
N PRO A 159 7.79 16.07 4.59
CA PRO A 159 8.35 15.23 3.54
C PRO A 159 9.20 14.09 4.13
N PHE A 160 9.58 13.15 3.27
CA PHE A 160 10.54 12.08 3.58
C PHE A 160 11.77 12.66 4.33
N PRO A 161 12.24 12.01 5.41
CA PRO A 161 11.92 10.65 5.86
C PRO A 161 10.86 10.53 6.98
N ALA A 162 10.04 11.55 7.23
CA ALA A 162 9.14 11.57 8.40
C ALA A 162 8.23 10.35 8.52
N GLN A 163 7.63 9.90 7.41
CA GLN A 163 6.77 8.71 7.35
C GLN A 163 7.53 7.46 7.74
N LEU A 164 8.71 7.26 7.13
CA LEU A 164 9.56 6.10 7.40
C LEU A 164 9.97 6.07 8.88
N HIS A 165 10.33 7.23 9.45
CA HIS A 165 10.72 7.34 10.86
C HIS A 165 9.58 6.96 11.82
N ASP A 166 8.36 7.41 11.53
CA ASP A 166 7.17 7.10 12.34
C ASP A 166 6.80 5.62 12.23
N CYS A 167 6.73 5.10 11.00
CA CYS A 167 6.50 3.70 10.69
C CYS A 167 7.53 2.77 11.35
N TYR A 168 8.81 3.14 11.30
CA TYR A 168 9.89 2.38 11.91
C TYR A 168 9.79 2.34 13.44
N SER A 169 9.41 3.48 14.04
CA SER A 169 9.21 3.57 15.49
C SER A 169 8.03 2.69 15.94
N ALA A 170 6.94 2.66 15.16
CA ALA A 170 5.81 1.77 15.41
C ALA A 170 6.17 0.28 15.24
N LEU A 171 6.98 -0.05 14.23
CA LEU A 171 7.52 -1.38 14.00
C LEU A 171 8.33 -1.87 15.20
N LEU A 172 9.30 -1.10 15.67
CA LEU A 172 10.15 -1.49 16.79
C LEU A 172 9.36 -1.60 18.08
N TRP A 173 8.45 -0.65 18.33
CA TRP A 173 7.58 -0.70 19.50
C TRP A 173 6.70 -1.97 19.51
N ALA A 174 6.13 -2.33 18.37
CA ALA A 174 5.32 -3.53 18.26
C ALA A 174 6.17 -4.80 18.45
N ALA A 175 7.38 -4.82 17.88
CA ALA A 175 8.30 -5.94 18.00
C ALA A 175 8.80 -6.15 19.45
N ASP A 176 9.13 -5.06 20.15
CA ASP A 176 9.52 -5.09 21.57
C ASP A 176 8.37 -5.61 22.44
N LYS A 177 7.14 -5.14 22.17
CA LYS A 177 5.98 -5.47 23.00
C LYS A 177 5.40 -6.86 22.75
N PHE A 178 5.43 -7.33 21.50
CA PHE A 178 4.68 -8.50 21.07
C PHE A 178 5.53 -9.57 20.37
N GLY A 179 6.84 -9.38 20.30
CA GLY A 179 7.76 -10.22 19.52
C GLY A 179 7.78 -9.84 18.03
N PRO A 180 8.65 -10.49 17.23
CA PRO A 180 8.87 -10.16 15.82
C PRO A 180 7.57 -10.08 15.00
N VAL A 181 7.47 -9.06 14.16
CA VAL A 181 6.23 -8.69 13.46
C VAL A 181 6.29 -9.04 11.97
N VAL A 182 5.13 -9.25 11.37
CA VAL A 182 4.97 -9.16 9.92
C VAL A 182 4.63 -7.73 9.56
N LEU A 183 5.28 -7.18 8.54
CA LEU A 183 4.88 -5.90 7.95
C LEU A 183 3.90 -6.15 6.81
N PHE A 184 2.80 -5.42 6.81
CA PHE A 184 1.83 -5.41 5.73
C PHE A 184 1.55 -3.96 5.31
N GLY A 185 1.31 -3.73 4.04
CA GLY A 185 0.95 -2.41 3.55
C GLY A 185 0.63 -2.42 2.07
N ASP A 186 -0.30 -1.55 1.70
CA ASP A 186 -0.77 -1.32 0.34
C ASP A 186 -0.18 -0.03 -0.22
N SER A 187 0.01 0.06 -1.53
CA SER A 187 0.38 1.30 -2.22
C SER A 187 1.59 1.99 -1.56
N ALA A 188 1.44 3.24 -1.11
CA ALA A 188 2.47 3.95 -0.34
C ALA A 188 2.91 3.23 0.95
N GLY A 189 1.99 2.56 1.65
CA GLY A 189 2.30 1.70 2.79
C GLY A 189 3.15 0.49 2.40
N GLY A 190 2.89 -0.10 1.23
CA GLY A 190 3.70 -1.14 0.62
C GLY A 190 5.15 -0.69 0.35
N THR A 191 5.32 0.56 -0.09
CA THR A 191 6.63 1.20 -0.21
C THR A 191 7.31 1.36 1.15
N LEU A 192 6.57 1.87 2.14
CA LEU A 192 7.09 2.14 3.49
C LEU A 192 7.53 0.87 4.22
N ILE A 193 6.83 -0.26 4.08
CA ILE A 193 7.26 -1.52 4.71
C ILE A 193 8.56 -2.06 4.08
N CYS A 194 8.73 -1.90 2.77
CA CYS A 194 9.96 -2.30 2.08
C CYS A 194 11.12 -1.40 2.51
N ALA A 195 10.89 -0.09 2.60
CA ALA A 195 11.85 0.87 3.13
C ALA A 195 12.19 0.62 4.60
N ALA A 196 11.23 0.27 5.44
CA ALA A 196 11.43 -0.06 6.84
C ALA A 196 12.29 -1.32 7.02
N ALA A 197 12.14 -2.33 6.16
CA ALA A 197 12.99 -3.51 6.16
C ALA A 197 14.44 -3.19 5.76
N LEU A 198 14.65 -2.36 4.73
CA LEU A 198 15.96 -1.85 4.36
C LEU A 198 16.59 -1.04 5.50
N PHE A 199 15.79 -0.18 6.16
CA PHE A 199 16.25 0.65 7.26
C PHE A 199 16.63 -0.19 8.49
N ALA A 200 15.81 -1.18 8.86
CA ALA A 200 16.10 -2.16 9.90
C ALA A 200 17.41 -2.92 9.62
N LYS A 201 17.65 -3.33 8.36
CA LYS A 201 18.91 -3.98 7.97
C LYS A 201 20.11 -3.08 8.19
N ARG A 202 20.06 -1.83 7.73
CA ARG A 202 21.15 -0.86 7.93
C ARG A 202 21.49 -0.65 9.41
N ARG A 203 20.52 -0.90 10.30
CA ARG A 203 20.65 -0.74 11.75
C ARG A 203 20.94 -2.05 12.50
N GLY A 204 20.97 -3.20 11.82
CA GLY A 204 21.16 -4.50 12.46
C GLY A 204 19.94 -5.00 13.24
N GLU A 205 18.74 -4.49 12.93
CA GLU A 205 17.51 -4.71 13.69
C GLU A 205 16.50 -5.62 12.94
N LEU A 206 16.96 -6.39 11.94
CA LEU A 206 16.10 -7.30 11.15
C LEU A 206 15.40 -8.39 11.97
N SER A 207 15.92 -8.74 13.14
CA SER A 207 15.27 -9.72 14.04
C SER A 207 13.88 -9.26 14.51
N ALA A 208 13.56 -7.96 14.39
CA ALA A 208 12.23 -7.43 14.66
C ALA A 208 11.21 -7.81 13.57
N ILE A 209 11.64 -8.26 12.39
CA ILE A 209 10.79 -8.46 11.21
C ILE A 209 10.78 -9.94 10.82
N LYS A 210 9.62 -10.59 10.95
CA LYS A 210 9.39 -11.98 10.53
C LYS A 210 9.13 -12.09 9.02
N GLY A 211 8.55 -11.07 8.40
CA GLY A 211 8.25 -11.04 6.97
C GLY A 211 7.69 -9.70 6.51
N VAL A 212 7.70 -9.47 5.20
CA VAL A 212 7.20 -8.24 4.55
C VAL A 212 6.18 -8.64 3.48
N TRP A 213 4.99 -8.06 3.49
CA TRP A 213 3.95 -8.29 2.50
C TRP A 213 3.50 -6.95 1.91
N ALA A 214 4.01 -6.65 0.71
CA ALA A 214 3.69 -5.42 -0.02
C ALA A 214 2.59 -5.69 -1.05
N LEU A 215 1.49 -4.95 -0.97
CA LEU A 215 0.42 -4.92 -1.96
C LEU A 215 0.56 -3.66 -2.83
N ASP A 216 0.60 -3.81 -4.15
CA ASP A 216 0.56 -2.72 -5.13
C ASP A 216 1.50 -1.54 -4.84
N ALA A 217 2.73 -1.80 -4.38
CA ALA A 217 3.59 -0.76 -3.84
C ALA A 217 4.13 0.19 -4.93
N ALA A 218 4.25 1.49 -4.64
CA ALA A 218 4.95 2.42 -5.52
C ALA A 218 6.46 2.35 -5.26
N ILE A 219 7.21 1.58 -6.06
CA ILE A 219 8.53 1.08 -5.66
C ILE A 219 9.71 1.86 -6.24
N TYR A 220 9.61 2.39 -7.46
CA TYR A 220 10.73 3.09 -8.11
C TYR A 220 10.64 4.62 -8.06
N GLY A 221 9.45 5.19 -7.84
CA GLY A 221 9.28 6.65 -7.78
C GLY A 221 9.57 7.35 -9.10
N CYS A 222 9.43 6.66 -10.23
CA CYS A 222 9.67 7.18 -11.57
C CYS A 222 8.41 7.03 -12.42
N PHE A 223 7.84 8.15 -12.85
CA PHE A 223 6.59 8.18 -13.61
C PHE A 223 6.67 9.21 -14.76
N PRO A 224 6.45 8.81 -16.03
CA PRO A 224 6.43 7.43 -16.50
C PRO A 224 7.84 6.80 -16.43
N ASP A 225 7.87 5.48 -16.39
CA ASP A 225 9.10 4.70 -16.54
C ASP A 225 8.88 3.66 -17.64
N GLU A 226 9.63 3.78 -18.74
CA GLU A 226 9.45 2.94 -19.93
C GLU A 226 9.82 1.47 -19.69
N ARG A 227 10.55 1.17 -18.60
CA ARG A 227 10.84 -0.20 -18.18
C ARG A 227 9.58 -0.95 -17.72
N PHE A 228 8.52 -0.22 -17.37
CA PHE A 228 7.29 -0.75 -16.78
C PHE A 228 6.08 -0.41 -17.65
N PRO A 229 5.80 -1.22 -18.70
CA PRO A 229 4.70 -0.96 -19.64
C PRO A 229 3.33 -0.80 -18.98
N SER A 230 3.07 -1.46 -17.83
CA SER A 230 1.84 -1.27 -17.06
C SER A 230 1.57 0.20 -16.72
N ILE A 231 2.63 1.01 -16.54
CA ILE A 231 2.49 2.42 -16.19
C ILE A 231 1.71 3.18 -17.27
N GLN A 232 2.12 3.02 -18.53
CA GLN A 232 1.45 3.68 -19.64
C GLN A 232 0.13 2.98 -20.00
N TYR A 233 0.09 1.65 -19.87
CA TYR A 233 -1.06 0.86 -20.30
C TYR A 233 -2.32 1.15 -19.48
N TYR A 234 -2.20 1.26 -18.15
CA TYR A 234 -3.35 1.47 -17.25
C TYR A 234 -3.57 2.93 -16.84
N GLU A 235 -2.82 3.86 -17.43
CA GLU A 235 -2.85 5.28 -17.08
C GLU A 235 -4.24 5.92 -17.16
N GLY A 236 -4.69 6.49 -16.04
CA GLY A 236 -5.91 7.29 -15.86
C GLY A 236 -7.22 6.52 -15.97
N GLY A 237 -7.29 5.52 -16.85
CA GLY A 237 -8.50 4.71 -17.07
C GLY A 237 -8.83 3.76 -15.92
N TYR A 238 -7.90 3.54 -15.00
CA TYR A 238 -8.01 2.53 -13.93
C TYR A 238 -7.79 3.13 -12.52
N GLY A 239 -7.89 4.46 -12.39
CA GLY A 239 -7.87 5.17 -11.10
C GLY A 239 -6.60 5.99 -10.87
N LEU A 240 -5.42 5.40 -11.04
CA LEU A 240 -4.15 6.11 -10.91
C LEU A 240 -3.81 6.89 -12.19
N THR A 241 -3.13 8.03 -12.02
CA THR A 241 -2.57 8.82 -13.12
C THR A 241 -1.07 9.06 -12.92
N ILE A 242 -0.32 9.18 -14.01
CA ILE A 242 1.10 9.54 -14.07
C ILE A 242 1.26 10.93 -13.47
N GLN A 243 0.36 11.87 -13.78
CA GLN A 243 0.42 13.20 -13.17
C GLN A 243 0.26 13.12 -11.65
N GLY A 244 -0.74 12.40 -11.16
CA GLY A 244 -0.96 12.20 -9.73
C GLY A 244 0.24 11.54 -9.06
N ALA A 245 0.81 10.50 -9.67
CA ALA A 245 2.00 9.81 -9.17
C ALA A 245 3.24 10.73 -9.13
N GLN A 246 3.45 11.57 -10.15
CA GLN A 246 4.52 12.58 -10.16
C GLN A 246 4.33 13.61 -9.04
N GLU A 247 3.11 14.07 -8.82
CA GLU A 247 2.76 15.02 -7.77
C GLU A 247 2.98 14.44 -6.37
N LEU A 248 2.59 13.18 -6.15
CA LEU A 248 2.86 12.43 -4.92
C LEU A 248 4.36 12.25 -4.69
N CYS A 249 5.13 11.89 -5.71
CA CYS A 249 6.58 11.77 -5.60
C CYS A 249 7.23 13.11 -5.20
N GLN A 250 6.75 14.21 -5.80
CA GLN A 250 7.24 15.57 -5.57
C GLN A 250 7.01 16.04 -4.13
N ILE A 251 5.86 15.74 -3.52
CA ILE A 251 5.59 16.09 -2.11
C ILE A 251 6.28 15.15 -1.13
N TYR A 252 6.45 13.87 -1.48
CA TYR A 252 7.04 12.87 -0.59
C TYR A 252 8.55 13.03 -0.52
N SER A 253 9.25 12.91 -1.64
CA SER A 253 10.73 12.79 -1.67
C SER A 253 11.42 13.89 -2.48
N GLY A 254 10.67 14.81 -3.06
CA GLY A 254 11.19 15.79 -4.00
C GLY A 254 11.35 15.21 -5.41
N ARG A 255 12.44 15.57 -6.11
CA ARG A 255 12.59 15.28 -7.54
C ARG A 255 12.55 13.78 -7.86
N VAL A 256 11.65 13.42 -8.77
CA VAL A 256 11.54 12.13 -9.49
C VAL A 256 12.84 11.86 -10.26
N ASN A 257 13.59 10.80 -9.95
CA ASN A 257 14.64 10.26 -10.84
C ASN A 257 15.15 8.87 -10.42
N GLU A 258 15.87 8.23 -11.34
CA GLU A 258 16.48 6.90 -11.25
C GLU A 258 17.62 6.74 -10.21
N ASN A 259 18.00 7.81 -9.50
CA ASN A 259 19.04 7.82 -8.47
C ASN A 259 18.52 8.33 -7.10
N SER A 260 17.24 8.12 -6.86
CA SER A 260 16.61 8.47 -5.60
C SER A 260 17.01 7.52 -4.47
N ASN A 261 16.90 8.01 -3.23
CA ASN A 261 17.30 7.26 -2.05
C ASN A 261 16.54 5.92 -1.94
N PRO A 262 17.20 4.76 -1.81
CA PRO A 262 16.54 3.47 -1.63
C PRO A 262 15.62 3.37 -0.42
N LEU A 263 15.77 4.26 0.57
CA LEU A 263 14.85 4.35 1.71
C LEU A 263 13.58 5.15 1.39
N ALA A 264 13.55 5.93 0.31
CA ALA A 264 12.33 6.52 -0.23
C ALA A 264 11.70 5.62 -1.30
N TRP A 265 12.53 5.03 -2.16
CA TRP A 265 12.11 4.19 -3.28
C TRP A 265 12.89 2.87 -3.28
N PRO A 266 12.41 1.83 -2.57
CA PRO A 266 13.12 0.55 -2.38
C PRO A 266 13.51 -0.16 -3.67
N GLY A 267 12.83 0.13 -4.77
CA GLY A 267 13.14 -0.37 -6.11
C GLY A 267 14.53 0.00 -6.58
N GLN A 268 15.12 1.05 -6.00
CA GLN A 268 16.44 1.55 -6.35
C GLN A 268 17.56 0.94 -5.51
N ALA A 269 17.25 0.10 -4.50
CA ALA A 269 18.25 -0.55 -3.67
C ALA A 269 19.21 -1.43 -4.49
N ALA A 270 20.50 -1.40 -4.16
CA ALA A 270 21.49 -2.29 -4.76
C ALA A 270 21.27 -3.75 -4.32
N ALA A 271 21.77 -4.73 -5.08
CA ALA A 271 21.61 -6.15 -4.77
C ALA A 271 22.14 -6.49 -3.35
N GLU A 272 23.26 -5.87 -2.95
CA GLU A 272 23.88 -6.02 -1.63
C GLU A 272 22.98 -5.52 -0.50
N GLU A 273 22.17 -4.50 -0.75
CA GLU A 273 21.22 -3.96 0.22
C GLU A 273 20.01 -4.88 0.39
N LEU A 274 19.68 -5.69 -0.63
CA LEU A 274 18.59 -6.66 -0.57
C LEU A 274 18.99 -8.00 0.07
N LYS A 275 20.26 -8.41 -0.01
CA LYS A 275 20.75 -9.70 0.54
C LYS A 275 20.38 -9.88 2.03
N GLY A 276 19.77 -10.99 2.39
CA GLY A 276 19.43 -11.29 3.79
C GLY A 276 18.25 -10.50 4.37
N LEU A 277 17.50 -9.77 3.55
CA LEU A 277 16.17 -9.31 3.94
C LEU A 277 15.26 -10.50 4.34
N PRO A 278 14.27 -10.29 5.21
CA PRO A 278 13.33 -11.34 5.63
C PRO A 278 12.49 -11.85 4.45
N PRO A 279 11.69 -12.93 4.61
CA PRO A 279 10.77 -13.36 3.57
C PRO A 279 9.87 -12.22 3.06
N HIS A 280 9.68 -12.14 1.74
CA HIS A 280 8.87 -11.11 1.07
C HIS A 280 7.71 -11.73 0.29
N MET A 281 6.51 -11.18 0.43
CA MET A 281 5.40 -11.38 -0.49
C MET A 281 5.20 -10.09 -1.29
N ILE A 282 5.35 -10.17 -2.61
CA ILE A 282 5.02 -9.10 -3.55
C ILE A 282 3.66 -9.45 -4.16
N HIS A 283 2.64 -8.68 -3.78
CA HIS A 283 1.26 -8.90 -4.15
C HIS A 283 0.80 -7.76 -5.06
N VAL A 284 0.22 -8.08 -6.21
CA VAL A 284 -0.25 -7.06 -7.16
C VAL A 284 -1.64 -7.34 -7.72
N ASN A 285 -2.27 -6.30 -8.25
CA ASN A 285 -3.49 -6.39 -9.03
C ASN A 285 -3.22 -6.37 -10.56
N GLU A 286 -4.05 -7.09 -11.34
CA GLU A 286 -3.83 -7.27 -12.79
C GLU A 286 -3.83 -5.95 -13.56
N ALA A 287 -4.82 -5.10 -13.27
CA ALA A 287 -5.06 -3.84 -13.93
C ALA A 287 -4.60 -2.65 -13.08
N ASP A 288 -3.35 -2.73 -12.65
CA ASP A 288 -2.66 -1.66 -11.92
C ASP A 288 -1.48 -1.12 -12.74
N MET A 289 -1.36 0.21 -12.72
CA MET A 289 -0.23 0.98 -13.22
C MET A 289 1.11 0.51 -12.60
N LEU A 290 1.11 0.14 -11.31
CA LEU A 290 2.31 -0.22 -10.54
C LEU A 290 2.72 -1.69 -10.64
N ARG A 291 1.97 -2.50 -11.39
CA ARG A 291 2.15 -3.95 -11.47
C ARG A 291 3.57 -4.36 -11.90
N ASP A 292 4.07 -3.77 -12.99
CA ASP A 292 5.33 -4.22 -13.60
C ASP A 292 6.55 -3.80 -12.77
N GLU A 293 6.50 -2.68 -12.04
CA GLU A 293 7.61 -2.28 -11.16
C GLU A 293 7.72 -3.18 -9.92
N ASN A 294 6.59 -3.63 -9.37
CA ASN A 294 6.56 -4.64 -8.30
C ASN A 294 7.12 -5.99 -8.79
N LYS A 295 6.75 -6.41 -9.99
CA LYS A 295 7.30 -7.61 -10.63
C LYS A 295 8.81 -7.54 -10.78
N GLU A 296 9.34 -6.37 -11.12
CA GLU A 296 10.79 -6.16 -11.21
C GLU A 296 11.46 -6.19 -9.84
N TYR A 297 10.87 -5.55 -8.82
CA TYR A 297 11.38 -5.61 -7.46
C TYR A 297 11.39 -7.04 -6.89
N TYR A 298 10.35 -7.84 -7.17
CA TYR A 298 10.35 -9.27 -6.88
C TYR A 298 11.56 -10.00 -7.49
N ARG A 299 11.86 -9.77 -8.77
CA ARG A 299 13.03 -10.38 -9.44
C ARG A 299 14.34 -9.96 -8.77
N LYS A 300 14.47 -8.70 -8.38
CA LYS A 300 15.65 -8.20 -7.64
C LYS A 300 15.82 -8.90 -6.30
N LEU A 301 14.73 -9.12 -5.55
CA LEU A 301 14.75 -9.86 -4.29
C LEU A 301 15.22 -11.30 -4.50
N ILE A 302 14.67 -12.01 -5.50
CA ILE A 302 15.10 -13.38 -5.84
C ILE A 302 16.58 -13.41 -6.24
N ALA A 303 17.03 -12.48 -7.09
CA ALA A 303 18.42 -12.40 -7.51
C ALA A 303 19.38 -12.13 -6.34
N ALA A 304 18.92 -11.45 -5.29
CA ALA A 304 19.67 -11.22 -4.06
C ALA A 304 19.60 -12.40 -3.06
N GLY A 305 18.94 -13.51 -3.42
CA GLY A 305 18.76 -14.67 -2.56
C GLY A 305 17.73 -14.48 -1.44
N VAL A 306 16.88 -13.46 -1.53
CA VAL A 306 15.76 -13.28 -0.61
C VAL A 306 14.70 -14.31 -0.95
N ASN A 307 14.15 -14.93 0.08
CA ASN A 307 12.96 -15.77 -0.05
C ASN A 307 11.75 -14.88 -0.39
N ALA A 308 11.49 -14.66 -1.67
CA ALA A 308 10.40 -13.85 -2.15
C ALA A 308 9.36 -14.68 -2.90
N ARG A 309 8.10 -14.29 -2.83
CA ARG A 309 6.99 -14.81 -3.62
C ARG A 309 6.29 -13.67 -4.36
N TYR A 310 5.70 -13.99 -5.50
CA TYR A 310 4.92 -13.06 -6.31
C TYR A 310 3.50 -13.60 -6.47
N MET A 311 2.51 -12.75 -6.23
CA MET A 311 1.11 -13.05 -6.39
C MET A 311 0.46 -11.94 -7.22
N MET A 312 -0.34 -12.33 -8.20
CA MET A 312 -1.17 -11.41 -8.97
C MET A 312 -2.61 -11.86 -8.88
N VAL A 313 -3.50 -10.94 -8.52
CA VAL A 313 -4.95 -11.19 -8.51
C VAL A 313 -5.51 -10.73 -9.85
N GLY A 314 -6.18 -11.65 -10.54
CA GLY A 314 -6.83 -11.39 -11.83
C GLY A 314 -8.14 -10.61 -11.67
N GLY A 315 -8.48 -9.80 -12.67
CA GLY A 315 -9.74 -9.06 -12.71
C GLY A 315 -9.85 -7.91 -11.70
N THR A 316 -8.73 -7.46 -11.13
CA THR A 316 -8.69 -6.41 -10.11
C THR A 316 -7.91 -5.18 -10.55
N THR A 317 -8.30 -4.03 -9.99
CA THR A 317 -7.58 -2.75 -10.05
C THR A 317 -6.79 -2.51 -8.77
N HIS A 318 -5.91 -1.50 -8.76
CA HIS A 318 -5.15 -1.07 -7.59
C HIS A 318 -5.95 -1.12 -6.27
N ASP A 319 -5.38 -1.81 -5.28
CA ASP A 319 -5.90 -2.02 -3.92
C ASP A 319 -7.24 -2.76 -3.80
N ALA A 320 -7.71 -3.45 -4.85
CA ALA A 320 -9.04 -4.09 -4.84
C ALA A 320 -9.20 -5.12 -3.71
N ASP A 321 -8.10 -5.73 -3.25
CA ASP A 321 -8.08 -6.63 -2.11
C ASP A 321 -8.56 -5.99 -0.81
N LEU A 322 -8.56 -4.66 -0.71
CA LEU A 322 -9.06 -3.92 0.45
C LEU A 322 -10.52 -3.48 0.29
N PHE A 323 -11.14 -3.68 -0.88
CA PHE A 323 -12.50 -3.21 -1.18
C PHE A 323 -13.57 -4.17 -0.66
N TYR A 324 -13.59 -4.41 0.65
CA TYR A 324 -14.53 -5.32 1.30
C TYR A 324 -15.99 -5.09 0.89
N GLY A 325 -16.41 -3.83 0.75
CA GLY A 325 -17.78 -3.47 0.38
C GLY A 325 -18.17 -3.87 -1.06
N LEU A 326 -17.19 -4.19 -1.91
CA LEU A 326 -17.40 -4.61 -3.30
C LEU A 326 -17.11 -6.10 -3.47
N VAL A 327 -15.96 -6.56 -2.98
CA VAL A 327 -15.38 -7.89 -3.21
C VAL A 327 -14.87 -8.48 -1.88
N PRO A 328 -15.76 -8.73 -0.89
CA PRO A 328 -15.37 -9.11 0.47
C PRO A 328 -14.50 -10.36 0.53
N GLU A 329 -14.66 -11.29 -0.40
CA GLU A 329 -13.86 -12.51 -0.48
C GLU A 329 -12.37 -12.24 -0.73
N LEU A 330 -11.99 -11.15 -1.39
CA LEU A 330 -10.59 -10.79 -1.61
C LEU A 330 -9.96 -10.33 -0.29
N THR A 331 -10.63 -9.43 0.44
CA THR A 331 -10.16 -8.97 1.76
C THR A 331 -10.07 -10.11 2.77
N VAL A 332 -11.06 -11.01 2.76
CA VAL A 332 -11.04 -12.19 3.64
C VAL A 332 -9.92 -13.15 3.24
N SER A 333 -9.71 -13.41 1.94
CA SER A 333 -8.63 -14.26 1.46
C SER A 333 -7.25 -13.68 1.78
N LEU A 334 -7.07 -12.37 1.61
CA LEU A 334 -5.89 -11.64 2.03
C LEU A 334 -5.61 -11.86 3.52
N ALA A 335 -6.61 -11.69 4.39
CA ALA A 335 -6.45 -11.88 5.83
C ALA A 335 -6.00 -13.31 6.17
N TYR A 336 -6.65 -14.34 5.61
CA TYR A 336 -6.26 -15.73 5.83
C TYR A 336 -4.85 -16.05 5.32
N ASN A 337 -4.50 -15.57 4.12
CA ASN A 337 -3.17 -15.81 3.58
C ASN A 337 -2.09 -15.06 4.39
N LEU A 338 -2.39 -13.87 4.90
CA LEU A 338 -1.51 -13.11 5.78
C LEU A 338 -1.28 -13.86 7.11
N LYS A 339 -2.30 -14.53 7.66
CA LYS A 339 -2.13 -15.42 8.82
C LYS A 339 -1.18 -16.57 8.52
N VAL A 340 -1.37 -17.26 7.40
CA VAL A 340 -0.49 -18.36 6.99
C VAL A 340 0.95 -17.86 6.84
N PHE A 341 1.16 -16.73 6.19
CA PHE A 341 2.48 -16.11 6.06
C PHE A 341 3.09 -15.74 7.42
N ALA A 342 2.30 -15.17 8.33
CA ALA A 342 2.75 -14.82 9.68
C ALA A 342 3.09 -16.04 10.55
N GLN A 343 2.52 -17.22 10.27
CA GLN A 343 2.82 -18.45 11.02
C GLN A 343 3.98 -19.23 10.42
N THR A 344 4.22 -19.11 9.12
CA THR A 344 5.23 -19.91 8.42
C THR A 344 6.66 -19.58 8.94
N PRO A 345 7.46 -20.59 9.32
CA PRO A 345 8.86 -20.38 9.71
C PRO A 345 9.69 -19.84 8.54
N ALA A 346 10.63 -18.93 8.83
CA ALA A 346 11.48 -18.32 7.80
C ALA A 346 12.34 -19.33 7.01
N GLN A 347 12.60 -20.52 7.57
CA GLN A 347 13.44 -21.57 6.98
C GLN A 347 12.68 -22.56 6.07
N ASP A 348 11.36 -22.73 6.25
CA ASP A 348 10.58 -23.79 5.59
C ASP A 348 10.05 -23.44 4.19
N ILE A 349 10.19 -22.19 3.78
CA ILE A 349 9.59 -21.69 2.54
C ILE A 349 10.46 -22.02 1.30
N SER A 350 11.67 -22.57 1.49
CA SER A 350 12.52 -23.05 0.39
C SER A 350 12.03 -24.34 -0.29
N ARG A 351 10.90 -24.93 0.16
CA ARG A 351 10.40 -26.23 -0.31
C ARG A 351 8.95 -26.26 -0.83
N THR A 352 8.35 -25.10 -1.08
CA THR A 352 7.03 -24.97 -1.74
C THR A 352 7.13 -23.99 -2.88
#